data_AF-A0A950V826-F1
#
_entry.id   AF-A0A950V826-F1
#
_cell.length_a   1.000
_cell.length_b   1.000
_cell.length_c   1.000
_cell.angle_alpha   90.00
_cell.angle_beta   90.00
_cell.angle_gamma   90.00
#
_symmetry.space_group_name_H-M   'P 1'
#
loop_
_entity.id
_entity.type
_entity.pdbx_description
1 polymer ?
#
loop_
_entity_poly.entity_id
_entity_poly.type
_entity_poly.pdbx_seq_one_letter_code
_entity_poly.pdbx_strand_id
1 'polypeptide(L)'
;MIPLDLLPRRCPVCLDETIIGHGRRLRQSHDDQHENIWVRRGICEPCGKTFTILPDWLAPSGHYSLHCRQQACEHIVAGDTAEQAAPYCKDAARLPDPSTVRRWAQRRLISLWCWIKVGVKDQHFLRTPTILAWDLGGLCRILPIEARSP
;
A
#
# COMPACT_ATOMS: atom_id res chain seq x y z
N MET A 1 -2.10 11.52 9.81
CA MET A 1 -0.67 11.74 9.46
C MET A 1 0.19 11.14 10.57
N ILE A 2 1.26 10.42 10.24
CA ILE A 2 2.15 9.81 11.24
C ILE A 2 2.92 10.92 12.01
N PRO A 3 2.86 10.96 13.35
CA PRO A 3 3.67 11.84 14.19
C PRO A 3 5.18 11.66 13.99
N LEU A 4 5.99 12.67 14.32
CA LEU A 4 7.44 12.60 14.08
C LEU A 4 8.15 11.66 15.07
N ASP A 5 7.64 11.59 16.28
CA ASP A 5 8.03 10.66 17.34
C ASP A 5 7.78 9.19 16.96
N LEU A 6 6.75 8.93 16.14
CA LEU A 6 6.45 7.59 15.60
C LEU A 6 7.16 7.30 14.26
N LEU A 7 8.13 8.12 13.85
CA LEU A 7 8.92 7.87 12.64
C LEU A 7 9.80 6.63 12.84
N PRO A 8 9.78 5.65 11.92
CA PRO A 8 10.72 4.53 11.95
C PRO A 8 12.16 5.05 11.93
N ARG A 9 12.97 4.61 12.90
CA ARG A 9 14.37 5.05 13.05
C ARG A 9 15.37 4.11 12.41
N ARG A 10 15.06 2.82 12.34
CA ARG A 10 15.95 1.83 11.75
C ARG A 10 16.01 1.96 10.23
N CYS A 11 17.21 2.20 9.71
CA CYS A 11 17.46 2.21 8.28
C CYS A 11 17.44 0.78 7.73
N PRO A 12 16.64 0.47 6.70
CA PRO A 12 16.63 -0.88 6.11
C PRO A 12 17.92 -1.21 5.35
N VAL A 13 18.73 -0.19 5.02
CA VAL A 13 20.03 -0.39 4.33
C VAL A 13 21.18 -0.51 5.32
N CYS A 14 21.27 0.41 6.30
CA CYS A 14 22.35 0.41 7.29
C CYS A 14 22.08 -0.55 8.46
N LEU A 15 20.82 -0.94 8.68
CA LEU A 15 20.34 -1.73 9.81
C LEU A 15 20.46 -1.06 11.19
N ASP A 16 20.96 0.18 11.25
CA ASP A 16 21.07 1.01 12.46
C ASP A 16 19.95 2.06 12.59
N GLU A 17 19.77 2.63 13.78
CA GLU A 17 18.77 3.66 14.09
C GLU A 17 19.17 5.07 13.65
N THR A 18 19.28 5.27 12.33
CA THR A 18 19.87 6.49 11.74
C THR A 18 18.87 7.34 10.94
N ILE A 19 17.61 6.91 10.80
CA ILE A 19 16.59 7.68 10.09
C ILE A 19 16.13 8.86 10.94
N ILE A 20 16.22 10.05 10.36
CA ILE A 20 15.69 11.30 10.92
C ILE A 20 14.57 11.88 10.04
N GLY A 21 13.77 12.77 10.62
CA GLY A 21 12.67 13.43 9.90
C GLY A 21 13.19 14.30 8.75
N HIS A 22 12.66 14.08 7.55
CA HIS A 22 13.07 14.77 6.33
C HIS A 22 11.86 15.42 5.62
N GLY A 23 11.09 16.19 6.37
CA GLY A 23 9.92 16.93 5.87
C GLY A 23 8.70 16.05 5.58
N ARG A 24 7.84 16.55 4.68
CA ARG A 24 6.55 15.95 4.33
C ARG A 24 6.32 16.04 2.83
N ARG A 25 5.50 15.15 2.30
CA ARG A 25 5.04 15.17 0.90
C ARG A 25 3.54 14.91 0.85
N LEU A 26 2.84 15.58 -0.06
CA LEU A 26 1.46 15.27 -0.36
C LEU A 26 1.38 14.05 -1.28
N ARG A 27 0.54 13.09 -0.91
CA ARG A 27 0.33 11.81 -1.62
C ARG A 27 -1.15 11.71 -1.98
N GLN A 28 -1.45 11.35 -3.22
CA GLN A 28 -2.81 10.97 -3.60
C GLN A 28 -3.22 9.71 -2.85
N SER A 29 -4.43 9.74 -2.33
CA SER A 29 -5.08 8.65 -1.62
C SER A 29 -6.57 8.81 -1.80
N HIS A 30 -7.08 8.37 -2.94
CA HIS A 30 -8.49 8.36 -3.27
C HIS A 30 -9.17 7.24 -2.49
N ASP A 31 -10.00 7.65 -1.54
CA ASP A 31 -10.97 6.82 -0.85
C ASP A 31 -12.20 7.64 -0.42
N ASP A 32 -13.05 7.05 0.42
CA ASP A 32 -14.28 7.66 0.93
C ASP A 32 -14.02 8.85 1.85
N GLN A 33 -12.82 8.96 2.42
CA GLN A 33 -12.45 9.99 3.39
C GLN A 33 -11.44 11.00 2.83
N HIS A 34 -10.55 10.53 1.96
CA HIS A 34 -9.36 11.23 1.52
C HIS A 34 -9.35 11.36 -0.01
N GLU A 35 -8.83 12.49 -0.48
CA GLU A 35 -8.36 12.65 -1.85
C GLU A 35 -6.83 12.64 -1.89
N ASN A 36 -6.24 13.25 -0.85
CA ASN A 36 -4.80 13.35 -0.64
C ASN A 36 -4.50 13.28 0.85
N ILE A 37 -3.32 12.79 1.19
CA ILE A 37 -2.79 12.77 2.55
C ILE A 37 -1.37 13.32 2.60
N TRP A 38 -1.04 13.97 3.72
CA TRP A 38 0.34 14.30 4.03
C TRP A 38 1.05 13.09 4.62
N VAL A 39 2.14 12.68 3.98
CA VAL A 39 3.01 11.59 4.45
C VAL A 39 4.36 12.15 4.87
N ARG A 40 4.96 11.52 5.89
CA ARG A 40 6.29 11.89 6.36
C ARG A 40 7.35 11.33 5.42
N ARG A 41 8.49 12.01 5.35
CA ARG A 41 9.70 11.48 4.76
C ARG A 41 10.76 11.33 5.84
N GLY A 42 11.59 10.31 5.71
CA GLY A 42 12.78 10.11 6.54
C GLY A 42 14.03 10.09 5.67
N ILE A 43 15.18 10.48 6.21
CA ILE A 43 16.48 10.34 5.56
C ILE A 43 17.43 9.62 6.51
N CYS A 44 18.20 8.67 5.98
CA CYS A 44 19.36 8.12 6.67
C CYS A 44 20.58 8.97 6.29
N GLU A 45 21.18 9.68 7.24
CA GLU A 45 22.36 10.50 6.95
C GLU A 45 23.56 9.66 6.47
N PRO A 46 23.90 8.50 7.10
CA PRO A 46 25.03 7.67 6.65
C PRO A 46 24.98 7.19 5.20
N CYS A 47 23.82 6.73 4.72
CA CYS A 47 23.70 6.21 3.35
C CYS A 47 22.99 7.17 2.37
N GLY A 48 22.58 8.35 2.84
CA GLY A 48 21.88 9.38 2.05
C GLY A 48 20.49 9.00 1.54
N LYS A 49 19.98 7.79 1.85
CA LYS A 49 18.70 7.33 1.30
C LYS A 49 17.51 8.02 1.95
N THR A 50 16.54 8.40 1.12
CA THR A 50 15.26 8.95 1.57
C THR A 50 14.15 7.91 1.49
N PHE A 51 13.36 7.84 2.55
CA PHE A 51 12.20 6.97 2.69
C PHE A 51 10.91 7.79 2.73
N THR A 52 9.84 7.26 2.15
CA THR A 52 8.49 7.80 2.33
C THR A 52 7.75 6.90 3.29
N ILE A 53 7.30 7.46 4.40
CA ILE A 53 6.65 6.70 5.47
C ILE A 53 5.15 6.75 5.22
N LEU A 54 4.61 5.63 4.76
CA LEU A 54 3.22 5.49 4.39
C LEU A 54 2.44 4.80 5.50
N PRO A 55 1.16 5.16 5.70
CA PRO A 55 0.25 4.31 6.45
C PRO A 55 0.15 2.92 5.79
N ASP A 56 -0.07 1.90 6.60
CA ASP A 56 -0.19 0.49 6.18
C ASP A 56 -1.34 0.23 5.19
N TRP A 57 -2.38 1.06 5.25
CA TRP A 57 -3.54 1.05 4.35
C TRP A 57 -3.30 1.74 3.01
N LEU A 58 -2.13 2.34 2.76
CA LEU A 58 -1.81 2.98 1.47
C LEU A 58 -0.69 2.25 0.73
N ALA A 59 -0.95 1.90 -0.53
CA ALA A 59 0.04 1.23 -1.37
C ALA A 59 1.17 2.20 -1.84
N PRO A 60 2.44 1.75 -1.93
CA PRO A 60 3.59 2.61 -2.21
C PRO A 60 3.56 3.33 -3.54
N SER A 61 2.92 2.75 -4.55
CA SER A 61 2.80 3.32 -5.90
C SER A 61 1.33 3.56 -6.29
N GLY A 62 0.38 3.37 -5.36
CA GLY A 62 -1.04 3.52 -5.63
C GLY A 62 -1.56 4.93 -5.37
N HIS A 63 -2.56 5.35 -6.13
CA HIS A 63 -3.33 6.56 -5.84
C HIS A 63 -4.59 6.25 -5.04
N TYR A 64 -4.98 4.98 -4.95
CA TYR A 64 -6.15 4.50 -4.21
C TYR A 64 -5.70 3.75 -2.95
N SER A 65 -6.44 3.95 -1.85
CA SER A 65 -6.22 3.22 -0.61
C SER A 65 -6.46 1.71 -0.79
N LEU A 66 -5.90 0.89 0.09
CA LEU A 66 -6.16 -0.55 0.08
C LEU A 66 -7.62 -0.87 0.42
N HIS A 67 -8.30 -0.02 1.18
CA HIS A 67 -9.73 -0.14 1.46
C HIS A 67 -10.58 -0.05 0.18
N CYS A 68 -10.30 0.92 -0.70
CA CYS A 68 -10.99 1.01 -2.00
C CYS A 68 -10.74 -0.22 -2.87
N ARG A 69 -9.50 -0.74 -2.86
CA ARG A 69 -9.21 -1.98 -3.59
C ARG A 69 -9.98 -3.16 -3.03
N GLN A 70 -10.14 -3.20 -1.71
CA GLN A 70 -10.91 -4.23 -1.03
C GLN A 70 -12.37 -4.18 -1.41
N GLN A 71 -13.00 -3.01 -1.29
CA GLN A 71 -14.40 -2.82 -1.66
C GLN A 71 -14.64 -3.25 -3.11
N ALA A 72 -13.79 -2.83 -4.05
CA ALA A 72 -13.89 -3.23 -5.45
C ALA A 72 -13.78 -4.75 -5.65
N CYS A 73 -12.90 -5.43 -4.90
CA CYS A 73 -12.79 -6.89 -4.95
C CYS A 73 -14.01 -7.58 -4.34
N GLU A 74 -14.60 -7.03 -3.27
CA GLU A 74 -15.81 -7.56 -2.65
C GLU A 74 -17.01 -7.47 -3.60
N HIS A 75 -17.15 -6.37 -4.35
CA HIS A 75 -18.15 -6.24 -5.42
C HIS A 75 -17.97 -7.31 -6.51
N ILE A 76 -16.74 -7.52 -6.98
CA ILE A 76 -16.45 -8.60 -7.95
C ILE A 76 -16.82 -9.98 -7.40
N VAL A 77 -16.50 -10.25 -6.13
CA VAL A 77 -16.86 -11.51 -5.47
C VAL A 77 -18.37 -11.67 -5.32
N ALA A 78 -19.11 -10.58 -5.14
CA ALA A 78 -20.57 -10.56 -5.12
C ALA A 78 -21.21 -10.77 -6.50
N GLY A 79 -20.43 -10.77 -7.58
CA GLY A 79 -20.88 -11.04 -8.95
C GLY A 79 -20.91 -9.81 -9.86
N ASP A 80 -20.49 -8.64 -9.38
CA ASP A 80 -20.44 -7.41 -10.19
C ASP A 80 -19.35 -7.49 -11.26
N THR A 81 -19.60 -6.87 -12.42
CA THR A 81 -18.55 -6.67 -13.42
C THR A 81 -17.54 -5.61 -12.96
N ALA A 82 -16.38 -5.54 -13.60
CA ALA A 82 -15.38 -4.52 -13.26
C ALA A 82 -15.87 -3.08 -13.46
N GLU A 83 -16.83 -2.89 -14.38
CA GLU A 83 -17.51 -1.63 -14.64
C GLU A 83 -18.45 -1.22 -13.49
N GLN A 84 -19.04 -2.21 -12.81
CA GLN A 84 -19.98 -2.00 -11.70
C GLN A 84 -19.26 -1.98 -10.35
N ALA A 85 -18.12 -2.65 -10.24
CA ALA A 85 -17.33 -2.81 -9.02
C ALA A 85 -16.41 -1.61 -8.70
N ALA A 86 -16.75 -0.40 -9.19
CA ALA A 86 -16.01 0.79 -8.80
C ALA A 86 -16.26 1.07 -7.29
N PRO A 87 -15.21 1.29 -6.49
CA PRO A 87 -15.37 1.59 -5.07
C PRO A 87 -15.96 2.99 -4.90
N TYR A 88 -16.48 3.25 -3.70
CA TYR A 88 -16.87 4.60 -3.36
C TYR A 88 -15.62 5.46 -3.14
N CYS A 89 -15.55 6.61 -3.81
CA CYS A 89 -14.51 7.61 -3.61
C CYS A 89 -15.20 8.96 -3.32
N LYS A 90 -14.59 9.73 -2.41
CA LYS A 90 -15.06 11.07 -2.04
C LYS A 90 -15.21 12.00 -3.23
N ASP A 91 -14.24 11.96 -4.14
CA ASP A 91 -14.28 12.67 -5.42
C ASP A 91 -14.81 11.73 -6.51
N ALA A 92 -16.06 11.97 -6.94
CA ALA A 92 -16.72 11.19 -7.99
C ALA A 92 -16.04 11.31 -9.36
N ALA A 93 -15.23 12.35 -9.60
CA ALA A 93 -14.45 12.48 -10.83
C ALA A 93 -13.18 11.61 -10.84
N ARG A 94 -12.85 10.96 -9.71
CA ARG A 94 -11.63 10.16 -9.51
C ARG A 94 -11.93 8.67 -9.35
N LEU A 95 -13.00 8.19 -9.97
CA LEU A 95 -13.30 6.76 -9.99
C LEU A 95 -12.21 5.99 -10.77
N PRO A 96 -11.82 4.79 -10.32
CA PRO A 96 -10.89 3.96 -11.05
C PRO A 96 -11.53 3.44 -12.33
N ASP A 97 -10.75 3.38 -13.40
CA ASP A 97 -11.21 2.74 -14.62
C ASP A 97 -11.38 1.21 -14.41
N PRO A 98 -12.24 0.54 -15.18
CA PRO A 98 -12.47 -0.90 -15.03
C PRO A 98 -11.21 -1.76 -15.18
N SER A 99 -10.20 -1.33 -15.94
CA SER A 99 -8.93 -2.06 -16.07
C SER A 99 -8.08 -1.98 -14.79
N THR A 100 -8.14 -0.86 -14.09
CA THR A 100 -7.54 -0.68 -12.76
C THR A 100 -8.21 -1.59 -11.73
N VAL A 101 -9.55 -1.66 -11.74
CA VAL A 101 -10.33 -2.56 -10.87
C VAL A 101 -9.96 -4.04 -11.11
N ARG A 102 -9.92 -4.49 -12.38
CA ARG A 102 -9.48 -5.86 -12.72
C ARG A 102 -8.07 -6.16 -12.22
N ARG A 103 -7.15 -5.20 -12.35
CA ARG A 103 -5.76 -5.34 -11.89
C ARG A 103 -5.68 -5.56 -10.38
N TRP A 104 -6.52 -4.90 -9.59
CA TRP A 104 -6.58 -5.12 -8.15
C TRP A 104 -7.03 -6.54 -7.81
N ALA A 105 -8.11 -7.02 -8.44
CA ALA A 105 -8.60 -8.38 -8.27
C ALA A 105 -7.53 -9.42 -8.65
N GLN A 106 -6.83 -9.22 -9.77
CA GLN A 106 -5.73 -10.10 -10.19
C GLN A 106 -4.59 -10.12 -9.16
N ARG A 107 -4.13 -8.95 -8.68
CA ARG A 107 -3.08 -8.87 -7.65
C ARG A 107 -3.50 -9.53 -6.35
N ARG A 108 -4.78 -9.39 -5.99
CA ARG A 108 -5.35 -10.02 -4.82
C ARG A 108 -5.35 -11.54 -4.94
N LEU A 109 -5.79 -12.09 -6.08
CA LEU A 109 -5.73 -13.52 -6.36
C LEU A 109 -4.30 -14.06 -6.30
N ILE A 110 -3.34 -13.35 -6.92
CA ILE A 110 -1.92 -13.72 -6.86
C ILE A 110 -1.42 -13.74 -5.41
N SER A 111 -1.73 -12.71 -4.62
CA SER A 111 -1.29 -12.62 -3.22
C SER A 111 -1.90 -13.74 -2.36
N LEU A 112 -3.19 -14.01 -2.50
CA LEU A 112 -3.87 -15.12 -1.81
C LEU A 112 -3.25 -16.48 -2.18
N TRP A 113 -3.02 -16.71 -3.47
CA TRP A 113 -2.39 -17.93 -3.97
C TRP A 113 -0.97 -18.13 -3.38
N CYS A 114 -0.16 -17.08 -3.32
CA CYS A 114 1.15 -17.11 -2.69
C CYS A 114 1.07 -17.48 -1.21
N TRP A 115 0.15 -16.86 -0.45
CA TRP A 115 -0.01 -17.15 0.98
C TRP A 115 -0.49 -18.57 1.26
N ILE A 116 -1.44 -19.07 0.45
CA ILE A 116 -1.90 -20.46 0.52
C ILE A 116 -0.74 -21.43 0.27
N LYS A 117 0.12 -21.16 -0.72
CA LYS A 117 1.31 -21.99 -1.01
C LYS A 117 2.31 -22.03 0.13
N VAL A 118 2.47 -20.93 0.87
CA VAL A 118 3.37 -20.84 2.03
C VAL A 118 2.70 -21.38 3.31
N GLY A 119 1.46 -21.88 3.21
CA GLY A 119 0.77 -22.56 4.31
C GLY A 119 0.04 -21.62 5.28
N VAL A 120 -0.08 -20.33 4.95
CA VAL A 120 -0.87 -19.39 5.76
C VAL A 120 -2.35 -19.65 5.53
N LYS A 121 -3.04 -20.11 6.58
CA LYS A 121 -4.48 -20.41 6.58
C LYS A 121 -5.32 -19.44 7.42
N ASP A 122 -4.68 -18.45 8.04
CA ASP A 122 -5.37 -17.49 8.90
C ASP A 122 -6.30 -16.59 8.07
N GLN A 123 -7.61 -16.78 8.24
CA GLN A 123 -8.61 -16.05 7.45
C GLN A 123 -8.63 -14.55 7.78
N HIS A 124 -8.26 -14.18 9.01
CA HIS A 124 -8.24 -12.79 9.44
C HIS A 124 -7.14 -12.02 8.70
N PHE A 125 -5.92 -12.52 8.72
CA PHE A 125 -4.78 -12.01 7.98
C PHE A 125 -5.06 -11.87 6.48
N LEU A 126 -5.70 -12.90 5.89
CA LEU A 126 -6.05 -12.85 4.49
C LEU A 126 -7.04 -11.71 4.23
N ARG A 127 -8.01 -11.44 5.11
CA ARG A 127 -9.03 -10.38 4.91
C ARG A 127 -8.51 -8.97 5.17
N THR A 128 -7.58 -8.77 6.09
CA THR A 128 -7.14 -7.42 6.49
C THR A 128 -6.52 -6.65 5.31
N PRO A 129 -6.91 -5.39 5.03
CA PRO A 129 -6.39 -4.55 3.94
C PRO A 129 -4.98 -4.03 4.21
N THR A 130 -4.06 -4.92 4.58
CA THR A 130 -2.63 -4.60 4.70
C THR A 130 -1.94 -4.80 3.36
N ILE A 131 -0.88 -4.02 3.13
CA ILE A 131 -0.03 -4.19 1.94
C ILE A 131 0.50 -5.63 1.80
N LEU A 132 0.80 -6.28 2.93
CA LEU A 132 1.33 -7.63 3.03
C LEU A 132 0.33 -8.68 2.52
N ALA A 133 -0.96 -8.51 2.83
CA ALA A 133 -2.02 -9.42 2.39
C ALA A 133 -2.56 -9.11 0.98
N TRP A 134 -2.47 -7.85 0.51
CA TRP A 134 -3.14 -7.38 -0.70
C TRP A 134 -2.25 -7.05 -1.89
N ASP A 135 -0.99 -6.69 -1.66
CA ASP A 135 -0.04 -6.35 -2.72
C ASP A 135 1.35 -6.94 -2.39
N LEU A 136 1.44 -8.28 -2.29
CA LEU A 136 2.70 -8.98 -2.03
C LEU A 136 3.75 -8.61 -3.09
N GLY A 137 3.35 -8.43 -4.34
CA GLY A 137 4.25 -7.95 -5.40
C GLY A 137 4.72 -6.50 -5.21
N GLY A 138 3.95 -5.66 -4.53
CA GLY A 138 4.36 -4.33 -4.07
C GLY A 138 5.30 -4.41 -2.87
N LEU A 139 5.01 -5.27 -1.89
CA LEU A 139 5.90 -5.53 -0.76
C LEU A 139 7.26 -6.09 -1.23
N CYS A 140 7.26 -7.09 -2.10
CA CYS A 140 8.45 -7.65 -2.72
C CYS A 140 9.19 -6.67 -3.64
N ARG A 141 8.70 -5.44 -3.85
CA ARG A 141 9.46 -4.34 -4.48
C ARG A 141 9.96 -3.31 -3.46
N ILE A 142 9.38 -3.28 -2.26
CA ILE A 142 9.90 -2.53 -1.12
C ILE A 142 11.11 -3.28 -0.53
N LEU A 143 11.00 -4.59 -0.36
CA LEU A 143 12.06 -5.44 0.22
C LEU A 143 13.39 -5.44 -0.57
N PRO A 144 13.43 -5.45 -1.92
CA PRO A 144 14.68 -5.43 -2.68
C PRO A 144 15.42 -4.08 -2.67
N ILE A 145 14.83 -3.02 -2.10
CA ILE A 145 15.58 -1.78 -1.82
C ILE A 145 16.67 -2.06 -0.76
N GLU A 146 16.55 -3.16 0.01
CA GLU A 146 17.60 -3.68 0.90
C GLU A 146 18.73 -4.41 0.15
N ALA A 147 18.46 -5.08 -0.98
CA ALA A 147 19.44 -5.98 -1.62
C ALA A 147 20.26 -5.36 -2.75
N ARG A 148 19.85 -4.20 -3.30
CA ARG A 148 20.52 -3.56 -4.47
C ARG A 148 20.89 -2.10 -4.23
N SER A 149 21.38 -1.80 -3.04
CA SER A 149 22.16 -0.58 -2.82
C SER A 149 23.62 -0.94 -3.09
N PRO A 150 24.32 -0.32 -4.06
CA PRO A 150 25.77 -0.35 -4.05
C PRO A 150 26.30 0.35 -2.79
#